data_AF-A0A1N7IG11-F1
#
_entry.id   AF-A0A1N7IG11-F1
#
_cell.length_a   1.000
_cell.length_b   1.000
_cell.length_c   1.000
_cell.angle_alpha   90.00
_cell.angle_beta   90.00
_cell.angle_gamma   90.00
#
_symmetry.space_group_name_H-M   'P 1'
#
loop_
_entity.id
_entity.type
_entity.pdbx_description
1 polymer ?
#
loop_
_entity_poly.entity_id
_entity_poly.type
_entity_poly.pdbx_seq_one_letter_code
_entity_poly.pdbx_strand_id
1 'polypeptide(L)'
;MVFLLIFDSNIDKMTINLFFKAFPAIALLSASAMMGQNFQTMPVSSGYTADVIANGIGSSMISTTTDVDGVSYNFVARDFQLTATSTPITYGIPTNGTINSVVASTPGLSFQLGDLSGNNSLRINSNAAGSNSGTLVFSNPVAAFKLYMLSTSGSGSSTVTITVNFTDNTTQVFTGQSISDWYGGNNFAIQGIGRILRTSDSLEPNSANPRLYQNVLTIDPANQAKPIQSVTVTKTNSAGVVNVFAFSADAYTDCLAPTTEAATAVTSNSAQISWTVPASNQTTGYDIYYSTNSAVPANNVNPNHSNVTGTSYTLNNLSPSTTYYYWVRANCSTATSKSAWSFSKSFTTLCGAVVPSYTNNFTSYPGNCWANALSGGTPDTGPTGTTPYWTQRNFLNGPSNGSAHMNLYGTSKTGWLKTLPFNLSAGGYKVKFDYGVTAYSGTASSAMDSDDVVHFLVSNDGGTTWTILQTWNANNSPSNTSTEYTFSLANFTNANTVFAFYGDTGPVDDDLDYNFYVDNFTVEKEQLSTSEVSSQTKKAAVHPNPFKDILYISDTRKVKSASVADVSGRIVKTTEGAVKELDLSRLNSGLYFVTLYFKDGSKSTVKAIKK
;
A
#
# COMPACT_ATOMS: atom_id res chain seq x y z
N MET A 1 31.98 -13.89 42.21
CA MET A 1 31.74 -12.63 42.93
C MET A 1 30.26 -12.62 43.27
N VAL A 2 29.95 -12.95 44.52
CA VAL A 2 28.59 -13.12 45.05
C VAL A 2 28.05 -11.73 45.39
N PHE A 3 26.81 -11.42 45.01
CA PHE A 3 26.06 -10.32 45.63
C PHE A 3 24.71 -10.85 46.10
N LEU A 4 24.57 -10.84 47.41
CA LEU A 4 23.39 -11.15 48.21
C LEU A 4 22.63 -9.83 48.39
N LEU A 5 21.33 -9.78 48.12
CA LEU A 5 20.46 -8.73 48.62
C LEU A 5 19.17 -9.34 49.17
N ILE A 6 18.93 -8.94 50.41
CA ILE A 6 17.90 -9.35 51.37
C ILE A 6 16.58 -8.69 50.98
N PHE A 7 15.46 -9.41 51.06
CA PHE A 7 14.13 -8.82 51.10
C PHE A 7 13.56 -8.96 52.51
N ASP A 8 13.31 -7.82 53.14
CA ASP A 8 12.46 -7.68 54.32
C ASP A 8 11.10 -7.11 53.91
N SER A 9 10.15 -7.22 54.81
CA SER A 9 8.72 -7.40 54.60
C SER A 9 7.87 -6.15 54.81
N ASN A 10 6.69 -6.18 54.18
CA ASN A 10 5.42 -5.49 54.48
C ASN A 10 5.09 -4.09 53.90
N ILE A 11 4.16 -4.13 52.93
CA ILE A 11 2.83 -3.48 52.86
C ILE A 11 2.77 -1.93 52.95
N ASP A 12 2.40 -1.26 51.85
CA ASP A 12 1.06 -0.64 51.75
C ASP A 12 0.66 -0.18 50.32
N LYS A 13 -0.65 -0.07 50.13
CA LYS A 13 -1.47 0.02 48.90
C LYS A 13 -1.12 1.11 47.87
N MET A 14 -1.10 0.74 46.58
CA MET A 14 -1.80 1.50 45.52
C MET A 14 -1.99 0.64 44.25
N THR A 15 -3.25 0.29 43.97
CA THR A 15 -3.69 -0.40 42.75
C THR A 15 -3.66 0.54 41.55
N ILE A 16 -2.76 0.31 40.60
CA ILE A 16 -2.83 0.81 39.23
C ILE A 16 -3.09 -0.38 38.31
N ASN A 17 -4.24 -0.35 37.63
CA ASN A 17 -4.63 -1.31 36.59
C ASN A 17 -3.69 -1.21 35.38
N LEU A 18 -2.72 -2.12 35.25
CA LEU A 18 -2.09 -2.39 33.96
C LEU A 18 -2.96 -3.38 33.18
N PHE A 19 -3.73 -2.86 32.23
CA PHE A 19 -4.33 -3.67 31.17
C PHE A 19 -3.23 -4.17 30.23
N PHE A 20 -3.30 -5.48 29.96
CA PHE A 20 -2.54 -6.23 28.97
C PHE A 20 -2.37 -5.48 27.64
N LYS A 21 -1.12 -5.28 27.20
CA LYS A 21 -0.77 -5.21 25.78
C LYS A 21 0.19 -6.35 25.46
N ALA A 22 -0.38 -7.43 24.94
CA ALA A 22 0.36 -8.43 24.20
C ALA A 22 0.90 -7.80 22.90
N PHE A 23 2.15 -8.14 22.60
CA PHE A 23 2.95 -7.80 21.43
C PHE A 23 2.24 -8.08 20.08
N PRO A 24 2.66 -7.45 18.96
CA PRO A 24 3.95 -7.79 18.37
C PRO A 24 4.78 -6.60 17.86
N ALA A 25 5.98 -6.46 18.41
CA ALA A 25 7.12 -5.93 17.68
C ALA A 25 7.52 -6.94 16.59
N ILE A 26 6.87 -6.85 15.43
CA ILE A 26 7.38 -7.35 14.15
C ILE A 26 7.19 -6.20 13.15
N ALA A 27 8.05 -5.18 13.25
CA ALA A 27 8.16 -4.12 12.25
C ALA A 27 9.46 -3.31 12.45
N LEU A 28 10.61 -4.00 12.57
CA LEU A 28 11.92 -3.35 12.48
C LEU A 28 12.93 -4.28 11.81
N LEU A 29 12.59 -4.68 10.59
CA LEU A 29 13.55 -5.13 9.57
C LEU A 29 13.20 -4.37 8.28
N SER A 30 13.26 -3.04 8.36
CA SER A 30 13.16 -2.17 7.20
C SER A 30 14.52 -2.06 6.52
N ALA A 31 14.60 -2.69 5.35
CA ALA A 31 15.49 -2.35 4.23
C ALA A 31 17.01 -2.41 4.51
N SER A 32 17.54 -3.61 4.73
CA SER A 32 18.82 -3.94 4.10
C SER A 32 18.56 -4.22 2.62
N ALA A 33 19.13 -3.40 1.75
CA ALA A 33 19.14 -3.63 0.31
C ALA A 33 19.93 -4.93 0.03
N MET A 34 19.25 -6.09 0.08
CA MET A 34 19.76 -7.29 -0.56
C MET A 34 19.48 -7.12 -2.05
N MET A 35 20.49 -6.62 -2.79
CA MET A 35 20.69 -7.21 -4.11
C MET A 35 20.76 -8.72 -3.87
N GLY A 36 19.83 -9.49 -4.43
CA GLY A 36 19.81 -10.94 -4.25
C GLY A 36 21.10 -11.53 -4.81
N GLN A 37 22.10 -11.73 -3.94
CA GLN A 37 23.35 -12.40 -4.30
C GLN A 37 23.03 -13.87 -4.58
N ASN A 38 23.44 -14.36 -5.75
CA ASN A 38 23.12 -15.71 -6.21
C ASN A 38 24.31 -16.62 -5.90
N PHE A 39 24.50 -16.93 -4.63
CA PHE A 39 25.65 -17.72 -4.22
C PHE A 39 25.57 -19.17 -4.69
N GLN A 40 26.62 -19.63 -5.37
CA GLN A 40 26.77 -21.01 -5.82
C GLN A 40 28.15 -21.54 -5.41
N THR A 41 28.20 -22.78 -4.92
CA THR A 41 29.48 -23.45 -4.69
C THR A 41 30.14 -23.78 -6.03
N MET A 42 31.47 -23.79 -6.06
CA MET A 42 32.26 -24.16 -7.23
C MET A 42 33.11 -25.39 -6.90
N PRO A 43 32.56 -26.62 -7.03
CA PRO A 43 33.28 -27.83 -6.68
C PRO A 43 34.54 -27.99 -7.54
N VAL A 44 35.65 -28.31 -6.90
CA VAL A 44 36.93 -28.56 -7.56
C VAL A 44 36.98 -30.01 -8.05
N SER A 45 37.28 -30.22 -9.33
CA SER A 45 37.47 -31.54 -9.93
C SER A 45 38.91 -32.05 -9.83
N SER A 46 39.90 -31.16 -9.83
CA SER A 46 41.32 -31.51 -9.75
C SER A 46 42.19 -30.32 -9.32
N GLY A 47 43.42 -30.61 -8.90
CA GLY A 47 44.42 -29.59 -8.54
C GLY A 47 44.80 -29.53 -7.06
N TYR A 48 44.10 -30.27 -6.19
CA TYR A 48 44.54 -30.46 -4.82
C TYR A 48 45.85 -31.25 -4.78
N THR A 49 46.80 -30.79 -3.98
CA THR A 49 48.17 -31.33 -3.91
C THR A 49 48.48 -32.03 -2.59
N ALA A 50 47.67 -31.78 -1.56
CA ALA A 50 47.89 -32.27 -0.22
C ALA A 50 46.57 -32.59 0.48
N ASP A 51 46.63 -33.53 1.39
CA ASP A 51 45.63 -33.82 2.40
C ASP A 51 46.16 -33.30 3.73
N VAL A 52 45.46 -32.32 4.28
CA VAL A 52 45.88 -31.59 5.48
C VAL A 52 44.82 -31.63 6.60
N ILE A 53 43.79 -32.47 6.47
CA ILE A 53 42.65 -32.55 7.39
C ILE A 53 42.59 -33.96 7.97
N ALA A 54 42.96 -34.13 9.24
CA ALA A 54 42.86 -35.43 9.90
C ALA A 54 41.39 -35.79 10.15
N ASN A 55 40.98 -37.00 9.73
CA ASN A 55 39.58 -37.43 9.77
C ASN A 55 39.47 -38.95 10.01
N GLY A 56 38.26 -39.40 10.36
CA GLY A 56 37.97 -40.82 10.60
C GLY A 56 38.73 -41.43 11.79
N ILE A 57 38.83 -42.77 11.79
CA ILE A 57 39.48 -43.52 12.87
C ILE A 57 40.94 -43.82 12.52
N GLY A 58 41.87 -43.37 13.36
CA GLY A 58 43.30 -43.67 13.24
C GLY A 58 44.19 -42.49 13.57
N SER A 59 45.51 -42.69 13.48
CA SER A 59 46.49 -41.61 13.63
C SER A 59 46.33 -40.59 12.50
N SER A 60 46.50 -39.31 12.82
CA SER A 60 46.52 -38.21 11.85
C SER A 60 47.61 -38.38 10.79
N MET A 61 48.70 -39.11 11.05
CA MET A 61 49.68 -39.44 10.01
C MET A 61 49.15 -40.39 8.93
N ILE A 62 48.12 -41.17 9.23
CA ILE A 62 47.50 -42.11 8.29
C ILE A 62 46.48 -41.39 7.42
N SER A 63 45.69 -40.49 8.01
CA SER A 63 44.63 -39.75 7.34
C SER A 63 45.08 -38.40 6.77
N THR A 64 46.38 -38.12 6.69
CA THR A 64 46.90 -36.87 6.08
C THR A 64 48.22 -37.13 5.37
N THR A 65 48.48 -36.41 4.29
CA THR A 65 49.74 -36.53 3.53
C THR A 65 50.80 -35.54 4.00
N THR A 66 50.41 -34.39 4.56
CA THR A 66 51.34 -33.36 5.07
C THR A 66 50.62 -32.40 6.04
N ASP A 67 51.35 -31.46 6.62
CA ASP A 67 50.80 -30.47 7.56
C ASP A 67 50.19 -29.24 6.85
N VAL A 68 49.45 -28.42 7.59
CA VAL A 68 48.92 -27.13 7.11
C VAL A 68 50.01 -26.06 7.12
N ASP A 69 50.92 -26.08 8.09
CA ASP A 69 51.70 -24.91 8.50
C ASP A 69 53.22 -25.04 8.38
N GLY A 70 53.73 -26.18 7.91
CA GLY A 70 55.16 -26.46 7.81
C GLY A 70 55.85 -26.79 9.13
N VAL A 71 55.11 -26.86 10.25
CA VAL A 71 55.62 -27.24 11.58
C VAL A 71 54.77 -28.34 12.23
N SER A 72 54.23 -29.23 11.40
CA SER A 72 53.54 -30.48 11.77
C SER A 72 52.13 -30.36 12.35
N TYR A 73 51.38 -29.27 12.14
CA TYR A 73 49.97 -29.26 12.54
C TYR A 73 48.99 -29.47 11.38
N ASN A 74 47.94 -30.23 11.64
CA ASN A 74 46.81 -30.43 10.73
C ASN A 74 45.51 -29.83 11.27
N PHE A 75 44.57 -29.58 10.37
CA PHE A 75 43.17 -29.42 10.76
C PHE A 75 42.58 -30.77 11.17
N VAL A 76 41.44 -30.74 11.85
CA VAL A 76 40.67 -31.94 12.21
C VAL A 76 39.25 -31.85 11.68
N ALA A 77 38.73 -32.96 11.17
CA ALA A 77 37.32 -33.15 10.88
C ALA A 77 36.59 -33.68 12.12
N ARG A 78 35.28 -33.39 12.24
CA ARG A 78 34.48 -33.75 13.43
C ARG A 78 34.33 -35.25 13.66
N ASP A 79 34.62 -36.08 12.68
CA ASP A 79 34.65 -37.54 12.79
C ASP A 79 36.01 -38.10 13.21
N PHE A 80 37.03 -37.26 13.41
CA PHE A 80 38.34 -37.74 13.83
C PHE A 80 38.28 -38.41 15.21
N GLN A 81 38.87 -39.61 15.28
CA GLN A 81 39.08 -40.38 16.49
C GLN A 81 40.42 -41.12 16.39
N LEU A 82 41.31 -40.99 17.36
CA LEU A 82 42.58 -41.71 17.34
C LEU A 82 42.38 -43.25 17.33
N THR A 83 41.38 -43.71 18.06
CA THR A 83 40.93 -45.12 18.10
C THR A 83 39.41 -45.17 18.09
N ALA A 84 38.81 -46.32 17.72
CA ALA A 84 37.35 -46.48 17.69
C ALA A 84 36.64 -46.24 19.04
N THR A 85 37.39 -46.27 20.15
CA THR A 85 36.89 -46.01 21.51
C THR A 85 37.22 -44.60 22.02
N SER A 86 37.92 -43.79 21.22
CA SER A 86 38.26 -42.42 21.59
C SER A 86 37.01 -41.55 21.64
N THR A 87 36.94 -40.62 22.60
CA THR A 87 35.82 -39.69 22.72
C THR A 87 35.68 -38.85 21.45
N PRO A 88 34.49 -38.79 20.82
CA PRO A 88 34.26 -37.90 19.68
C PRO A 88 34.53 -36.43 20.03
N ILE A 89 35.12 -35.68 19.10
CA ILE A 89 35.34 -34.24 19.26
C ILE A 89 34.10 -33.44 18.87
N THR A 90 33.90 -32.27 19.48
CA THR A 90 32.76 -31.37 19.21
C THR A 90 33.13 -30.16 18.35
N TYR A 91 34.40 -30.07 17.94
CA TYR A 91 34.99 -29.05 17.10
C TYR A 91 35.60 -29.71 15.87
N GLY A 92 35.96 -28.91 14.85
CA GLY A 92 36.49 -29.44 13.59
C GLY A 92 35.67 -29.04 12.39
N ILE A 93 36.26 -29.33 11.23
CA ILE A 93 35.62 -29.25 9.91
C ILE A 93 34.39 -30.19 9.91
N PRO A 94 33.21 -29.70 9.47
CA PRO A 94 32.03 -30.54 9.30
C PRO A 94 32.32 -31.73 8.38
N THR A 95 31.82 -32.92 8.75
CA THR A 95 32.10 -34.18 8.02
C THR A 95 31.55 -34.21 6.60
N ASN A 96 30.54 -33.39 6.31
CA ASN A 96 30.02 -33.19 4.94
C ASN A 96 30.87 -32.22 4.10
N GLY A 97 31.93 -31.62 4.67
CA GLY A 97 32.78 -30.65 4.00
C GLY A 97 32.11 -29.32 3.68
N THR A 98 30.89 -29.06 4.16
CA THR A 98 30.19 -27.81 3.91
C THR A 98 30.56 -26.76 4.97
N ILE A 99 31.11 -25.63 4.53
CA ILE A 99 31.41 -24.47 5.38
C ILE A 99 30.44 -23.34 5.05
N ASN A 100 29.51 -23.07 5.97
CA ASN A 100 28.67 -21.89 5.90
C ASN A 100 29.44 -20.69 6.45
N SER A 101 29.69 -19.69 5.61
CA SER A 101 30.47 -18.52 5.98
C SER A 101 29.73 -17.68 7.02
N VAL A 102 30.42 -17.29 8.09
CA VAL A 102 29.88 -16.39 9.12
C VAL A 102 30.19 -14.90 8.85
N VAL A 103 30.75 -14.58 7.68
CA VAL A 103 31.04 -13.19 7.28
C VAL A 103 29.74 -12.42 7.05
N ALA A 104 29.51 -11.36 7.83
CA ALA A 104 28.25 -10.61 7.84
C ALA A 104 27.89 -9.94 6.50
N SER A 105 28.88 -9.60 5.67
CA SER A 105 28.65 -8.95 4.36
C SER A 105 28.21 -9.90 3.25
N THR A 106 28.21 -11.21 3.49
CA THR A 106 27.82 -12.25 2.52
C THR A 106 26.88 -13.28 3.16
N PRO A 107 25.70 -12.86 3.64
CA PRO A 107 24.76 -13.77 4.29
C PRO A 107 24.30 -14.86 3.31
N GLY A 108 24.44 -16.12 3.72
CA GLY A 108 24.06 -17.29 2.91
C GLY A 108 25.16 -17.86 2.01
N LEU A 109 26.36 -17.28 1.98
CA LEU A 109 27.49 -17.87 1.27
C LEU A 109 27.94 -19.17 1.96
N SER A 110 28.05 -20.25 1.19
CA SER A 110 28.59 -21.54 1.64
C SER A 110 29.69 -22.01 0.70
N PHE A 111 30.65 -22.78 1.22
CA PHE A 111 31.70 -23.46 0.46
C PHE A 111 31.54 -24.98 0.60
N GLN A 112 31.96 -25.72 -0.42
CA GLN A 112 32.05 -27.18 -0.39
C GLN A 112 33.51 -27.59 -0.56
N LEU A 113 34.09 -28.21 0.46
CA LEU A 113 35.42 -28.81 0.39
C LEU A 113 35.40 -30.06 -0.51
N GLY A 114 36.58 -30.42 -1.02
CA GLY A 114 36.82 -31.73 -1.63
C GLY A 114 36.67 -32.89 -0.64
N ASP A 115 36.95 -34.10 -1.10
CA ASP A 115 36.95 -35.29 -0.24
C ASP A 115 37.92 -35.12 0.93
N LEU A 116 37.40 -35.22 2.16
CA LEU A 116 38.19 -35.04 3.37
C LEU A 116 39.20 -36.18 3.58
N SER A 117 39.01 -37.35 2.95
CA SER A 117 39.94 -38.49 3.06
C SER A 117 40.95 -38.57 1.91
N GLY A 118 40.97 -37.57 1.04
CA GLY A 118 41.92 -37.45 -0.06
C GLY A 118 42.59 -36.08 -0.05
N ASN A 119 43.35 -35.76 -1.11
CA ASN A 119 43.92 -34.43 -1.26
C ASN A 119 42.80 -33.38 -1.28
N ASN A 120 42.81 -32.49 -0.28
CA ASN A 120 41.76 -31.50 0.01
C ASN A 120 42.27 -30.05 0.07
N SER A 121 43.58 -29.84 -0.13
CA SER A 121 44.21 -28.53 -0.17
C SER A 121 45.12 -28.40 -1.40
N LEU A 122 45.01 -27.28 -2.11
CA LEU A 122 46.12 -26.79 -2.92
C LEU A 122 47.11 -26.15 -1.94
N ARG A 123 48.13 -26.91 -1.59
CA ARG A 123 49.17 -26.49 -0.64
C ARG A 123 50.40 -26.00 -1.38
N ILE A 124 50.86 -24.79 -1.05
CA ILE A 124 52.04 -24.15 -1.64
C ILE A 124 52.95 -23.62 -0.52
N ASN A 125 54.08 -24.30 -0.29
CA ASN A 125 55.06 -23.94 0.74
C ASN A 125 56.22 -23.08 0.19
N SER A 126 56.56 -23.24 -1.08
CA SER A 126 57.71 -22.58 -1.71
C SER A 126 57.30 -21.33 -2.48
N ASN A 127 58.18 -20.34 -2.56
CA ASN A 127 58.08 -19.23 -3.51
C ASN A 127 59.06 -19.36 -4.69
N ALA A 128 59.82 -20.45 -4.75
CA ALA A 128 60.71 -20.73 -5.87
C ALA A 128 59.93 -21.14 -7.12
N ALA A 129 60.29 -20.52 -8.26
CA ALA A 129 59.67 -20.79 -9.55
C ALA A 129 59.60 -22.30 -9.85
N GLY A 130 58.45 -22.76 -10.36
CA GLY A 130 58.18 -24.17 -10.65
C GLY A 130 57.63 -24.97 -9.47
N SER A 131 57.70 -24.45 -8.24
CA SER A 131 57.12 -25.06 -7.02
C SER A 131 56.21 -24.11 -6.25
N ASN A 132 56.02 -22.89 -6.75
CA ASN A 132 55.30 -21.81 -6.12
C ASN A 132 53.89 -21.61 -6.67
N SER A 133 53.39 -22.52 -7.50
CA SER A 133 52.10 -22.37 -8.18
C SER A 133 51.34 -23.69 -8.28
N GLY A 134 50.02 -23.60 -8.33
CA GLY A 134 49.15 -24.69 -8.69
C GLY A 134 47.81 -24.19 -9.21
N THR A 135 47.08 -25.05 -9.92
CA THR A 135 45.81 -24.70 -10.56
C THR A 135 44.71 -25.64 -10.08
N LEU A 136 43.63 -25.07 -9.56
CA LEU A 136 42.40 -25.78 -9.22
C LEU A 136 41.41 -25.66 -10.38
N VAL A 137 40.91 -26.78 -10.88
CA VAL A 137 39.96 -26.85 -11.99
C VAL A 137 38.57 -27.14 -11.43
N PHE A 138 37.54 -26.47 -11.94
CA PHE A 138 36.16 -26.65 -11.47
C PHE A 138 35.41 -27.67 -12.31
N SER A 139 34.58 -28.50 -11.66
CA SER A 139 33.72 -29.47 -12.33
C SER A 139 32.53 -28.83 -13.04
N ASN A 140 32.07 -27.68 -12.52
CA ASN A 140 30.98 -26.88 -13.09
C ASN A 140 31.44 -25.42 -13.20
N PRO A 141 31.96 -24.99 -14.36
CA PRO A 141 32.32 -23.60 -14.60
C PRO A 141 31.11 -22.66 -14.44
N VAL A 142 31.27 -21.62 -13.62
CA VAL A 142 30.23 -20.63 -13.32
C VAL A 142 30.72 -19.24 -13.72
N ALA A 143 29.89 -18.49 -14.44
CA ALA A 143 30.09 -17.06 -14.70
C ALA A 143 29.76 -16.29 -13.41
N ALA A 144 30.51 -15.25 -13.05
CA ALA A 144 30.41 -14.65 -11.71
C ALA A 144 30.62 -13.14 -11.69
N PHE A 145 29.87 -12.43 -10.84
CA PHE A 145 30.17 -11.06 -10.42
C PHE A 145 31.38 -11.02 -9.48
N LYS A 146 31.44 -11.97 -8.55
CA LYS A 146 32.52 -12.13 -7.57
C LYS A 146 32.83 -13.61 -7.37
N LEU A 147 34.11 -13.90 -7.20
CA LEU A 147 34.60 -15.20 -6.80
C LEU A 147 35.11 -15.12 -5.36
N TYR A 148 34.72 -16.08 -4.54
CA TYR A 148 35.13 -16.22 -3.15
C TYR A 148 36.02 -17.45 -3.01
N MET A 149 37.19 -17.27 -2.41
CA MET A 149 38.16 -18.33 -2.16
C MET A 149 38.22 -18.62 -0.66
N LEU A 150 37.98 -19.88 -0.29
CA LEU A 150 38.20 -20.37 1.06
C LEU A 150 39.65 -20.82 1.21
N SER A 151 40.43 -20.07 1.99
CA SER A 151 41.85 -20.33 2.16
C SER A 151 42.38 -19.92 3.52
N THR A 152 43.59 -20.37 3.83
CA THR A 152 44.33 -19.97 5.02
C THR A 152 45.83 -20.08 4.75
N SER A 153 46.63 -19.45 5.60
CA SER A 153 48.09 -19.61 5.60
C SER A 153 48.56 -20.14 6.94
N GLY A 154 49.47 -21.10 6.96
CA GLY A 154 50.07 -21.57 8.21
C GLY A 154 51.45 -20.97 8.46
N SER A 155 51.85 -20.78 9.72
CA SER A 155 53.15 -20.21 10.15
C SER A 155 53.47 -18.82 9.54
N GLY A 156 52.46 -17.98 9.41
CA GLY A 156 52.55 -16.61 8.90
C GLY A 156 51.67 -16.38 7.68
N SER A 157 51.38 -15.12 7.38
CA SER A 157 50.58 -14.73 6.22
C SER A 157 51.36 -14.91 4.91
N SER A 158 50.67 -15.41 3.89
CA SER A 158 51.23 -15.54 2.53
C SER A 158 50.70 -14.44 1.61
N THR A 159 51.47 -14.13 0.58
CA THR A 159 51.06 -13.24 -0.51
C THR A 159 51.05 -14.05 -1.81
N VAL A 160 49.96 -13.91 -2.58
CA VAL A 160 49.75 -14.65 -3.82
C VAL A 160 49.33 -13.73 -4.97
N THR A 161 49.67 -14.17 -6.18
CA THR A 161 49.01 -13.72 -7.41
C THR A 161 47.99 -14.80 -7.79
N ILE A 162 46.75 -14.39 -8.05
CA ILE A 162 45.65 -15.27 -8.44
C ILE A 162 45.29 -14.98 -9.88
N THR A 163 45.34 -15.99 -10.73
CA THR A 163 44.90 -15.90 -12.13
C THR A 163 43.61 -16.71 -12.29
N VAL A 164 42.52 -16.01 -12.59
CA VAL A 164 41.22 -16.62 -12.93
C VAL A 164 41.24 -16.90 -14.43
N ASN A 165 41.08 -18.17 -14.81
CA ASN A 165 41.05 -18.62 -16.20
C ASN A 165 39.61 -18.88 -16.62
N PHE A 166 39.17 -18.22 -17.69
CA PHE A 166 37.83 -18.37 -18.23
C PHE A 166 37.78 -19.47 -19.31
N THR A 167 36.60 -20.01 -19.59
CA THR A 167 36.41 -21.06 -20.60
C THR A 167 36.72 -20.60 -22.03
N ASP A 168 36.80 -19.30 -22.28
CA ASP A 168 37.18 -18.72 -23.58
C ASP A 168 38.70 -18.54 -23.74
N ASN A 169 39.50 -19.09 -22.82
CA ASN A 169 40.96 -18.96 -22.72
C ASN A 169 41.48 -17.55 -22.38
N THR A 170 40.60 -16.59 -22.07
CA THR A 170 41.02 -15.32 -21.49
C THR A 170 41.26 -15.46 -19.98
N THR A 171 41.93 -14.49 -19.38
CA THR A 171 42.29 -14.52 -17.95
C THR A 171 42.09 -13.17 -17.29
N GLN A 172 41.83 -13.18 -15.98
CA GLN A 172 41.90 -12.00 -15.11
C GLN A 172 42.88 -12.26 -13.97
N VAL A 173 43.79 -11.30 -13.72
CA VAL A 173 44.89 -11.47 -12.75
C VAL A 173 44.71 -10.51 -11.57
N PHE A 174 44.76 -11.06 -10.35
CA PHE A 174 44.77 -10.34 -9.08
C PHE A 174 46.15 -10.49 -8.45
N THR A 175 46.91 -9.40 -8.39
CA THR A 175 48.26 -9.40 -7.80
C THR A 175 48.22 -9.00 -6.32
N GLY A 176 49.22 -9.45 -5.55
CA GLY A 176 49.41 -9.00 -4.17
C GLY A 176 48.31 -9.38 -3.17
N GLN A 177 47.54 -10.44 -3.46
CA GLN A 177 46.47 -10.88 -2.57
C GLN A 177 47.06 -11.49 -1.30
N SER A 178 46.61 -11.02 -0.13
CA SER A 178 47.06 -11.52 1.17
C SER A 178 46.19 -12.68 1.62
N ILE A 179 46.79 -13.81 1.97
CA ILE A 179 46.13 -14.92 2.66
C ILE A 179 46.57 -14.86 4.11
N SER A 180 45.63 -14.53 4.99
CA SER A 180 45.90 -14.39 6.43
C SER A 180 46.40 -15.69 7.06
N ASP A 181 47.29 -15.55 8.02
CA ASP A 181 47.64 -16.64 8.93
C ASP A 181 46.39 -17.21 9.61
N TRP A 182 46.33 -18.52 9.76
CA TRP A 182 45.24 -19.26 10.36
C TRP A 182 44.92 -18.86 11.82
N TYR A 183 45.76 -18.05 12.48
CA TYR A 183 45.49 -17.41 13.76
C TYR A 183 45.19 -15.91 13.65
N GLY A 184 44.11 -15.47 14.29
CA GLY A 184 43.89 -14.05 14.64
C GLY A 184 43.43 -13.11 13.51
N GLY A 185 43.26 -13.59 12.27
CA GLY A 185 42.80 -12.77 11.13
C GLY A 185 41.29 -12.47 11.12
N ASN A 186 40.88 -11.39 10.48
CA ASN A 186 39.46 -11.03 10.29
C ASN A 186 38.84 -11.75 9.07
N ASN A 187 37.54 -11.61 8.84
CA ASN A 187 36.82 -12.20 7.69
C ASN A 187 36.91 -13.73 7.58
N PHE A 188 36.90 -14.42 8.73
CA PHE A 188 36.85 -15.88 8.76
C PHE A 188 35.48 -16.38 8.30
N ALA A 189 35.47 -17.37 7.41
CA ALA A 189 34.27 -18.11 7.05
C ALA A 189 33.89 -19.07 8.19
N ILE A 190 34.89 -19.66 8.85
CA ILE A 190 34.73 -20.50 10.04
C ILE A 190 35.95 -20.32 10.96
N GLN A 191 35.73 -20.43 12.27
CA GLN A 191 36.77 -20.37 13.29
C GLN A 191 36.57 -21.45 14.35
N GLY A 192 37.61 -21.70 15.14
CA GLY A 192 37.53 -22.60 16.29
C GLY A 192 37.41 -24.07 15.89
N ILE A 193 38.03 -24.43 14.77
CA ILE A 193 37.99 -25.80 14.23
C ILE A 193 39.05 -26.72 14.88
N GLY A 194 39.83 -26.22 15.84
CA GLY A 194 40.93 -26.95 16.46
C GLY A 194 42.03 -27.38 15.49
N ARG A 195 43.09 -27.97 16.04
CA ARG A 195 44.19 -28.56 15.28
C ARG A 195 44.73 -29.79 16.00
N ILE A 196 45.52 -30.58 15.28
CA ILE A 196 46.21 -31.75 15.83
C ILE A 196 47.69 -31.70 15.44
N LEU A 197 48.57 -32.04 16.37
CA LEU A 197 49.97 -32.26 16.04
C LEU A 197 50.09 -33.60 15.30
N ARG A 198 50.42 -33.54 14.00
CA ARG A 198 50.44 -34.67 13.08
C ARG A 198 51.27 -35.85 13.58
N THR A 199 52.37 -35.57 14.26
CA THR A 199 53.36 -36.58 14.67
C THR A 199 53.06 -37.27 15.99
N SER A 200 52.22 -36.67 16.84
CA SER A 200 51.90 -37.20 18.19
C SER A 200 50.42 -37.41 18.44
N ASP A 201 49.55 -37.02 17.49
CA ASP A 201 48.10 -37.03 17.61
C ASP A 201 47.57 -36.16 18.77
N SER A 202 48.38 -35.20 19.23
CA SER A 202 47.99 -34.29 20.31
C SER A 202 46.98 -33.27 19.79
N LEU A 203 45.73 -33.42 20.23
CA LEU A 203 44.62 -32.51 19.92
C LEU A 203 44.73 -31.20 20.70
N GLU A 204 44.57 -30.07 20.00
CA GLU A 204 44.53 -28.73 20.57
C GLU A 204 43.20 -28.05 20.25
N PRO A 205 42.18 -28.23 21.12
CA PRO A 205 40.92 -27.52 20.97
C PRO A 205 41.12 -26.02 21.23
N ASN A 206 40.52 -25.19 20.38
CA ASN A 206 40.44 -23.75 20.59
C ASN A 206 39.16 -23.22 19.93
N SER A 207 38.46 -22.30 20.60
CA SER A 207 37.16 -21.79 20.14
C SER A 207 37.28 -20.60 19.17
N ALA A 208 38.45 -19.98 19.08
CA ALA A 208 38.71 -18.82 18.25
C ALA A 208 39.64 -19.11 17.06
N ASN A 209 40.46 -20.16 17.16
CA ASN A 209 41.46 -20.54 16.17
C ASN A 209 41.53 -22.07 16.05
N PRO A 210 42.16 -22.59 15.01
CA PRO A 210 42.52 -21.89 13.78
C PRO A 210 41.27 -21.49 12.95
N ARG A 211 41.51 -20.75 11.86
CA ARG A 211 40.48 -20.13 11.01
C ARG A 211 40.69 -20.49 9.54
N LEU A 212 39.58 -20.58 8.80
CA LEU A 212 39.57 -20.50 7.34
C LEU A 212 38.92 -19.18 6.92
N TYR A 213 39.53 -18.49 5.96
CA TYR A 213 39.13 -17.15 5.55
C TYR A 213 38.42 -17.16 4.21
N GLN A 214 37.50 -16.20 4.06
CA GLN A 214 36.88 -15.86 2.80
C GLN A 214 37.65 -14.72 2.15
N ASN A 215 38.32 -14.99 1.04
CA ASN A 215 38.99 -13.99 0.22
C ASN A 215 38.12 -13.67 -1.00
N VAL A 216 37.83 -12.39 -1.22
CA VAL A 216 36.94 -11.94 -2.32
C VAL A 216 37.75 -11.45 -3.51
N LEU A 217 37.35 -11.88 -4.70
CA LEU A 217 37.90 -11.47 -5.99
C LEU A 217 36.76 -10.89 -6.83
N THR A 218 36.80 -9.59 -7.11
CA THR A 218 35.77 -8.91 -7.93
C THR A 218 36.10 -9.11 -9.41
N ILE A 219 35.19 -9.74 -10.16
CA ILE A 219 35.39 -9.99 -11.59
C ILE A 219 35.07 -8.73 -12.39
N ASP A 220 35.93 -8.38 -13.35
CA ASP A 220 35.76 -7.18 -14.17
C ASP A 220 34.51 -7.30 -15.05
N PRO A 221 33.74 -6.23 -15.28
CA PRO A 221 32.49 -6.28 -16.05
C PRO A 221 32.59 -7.00 -17.41
N ALA A 222 33.71 -6.84 -18.12
CA ALA A 222 33.96 -7.49 -19.41
C ALA A 222 34.11 -9.02 -19.33
N ASN A 223 34.35 -9.56 -18.13
CA ASN A 223 34.56 -10.98 -17.88
C ASN A 223 33.42 -11.66 -17.11
N GLN A 224 32.48 -10.91 -16.53
CA GLN A 224 31.46 -11.46 -15.62
C GLN A 224 30.54 -12.51 -16.28
N ALA A 225 30.28 -12.39 -17.59
CA ALA A 225 29.47 -13.35 -18.35
C ALA A 225 30.23 -14.62 -18.78
N LYS A 226 31.55 -14.65 -18.58
CA LYS A 226 32.40 -15.78 -19.00
C LYS A 226 32.48 -16.81 -17.87
N PRO A 227 32.13 -18.09 -18.11
CA PRO A 227 32.31 -19.12 -17.11
C PRO A 227 33.77 -19.27 -16.68
N ILE A 228 34.01 -19.36 -15.37
CA ILE A 228 35.34 -19.55 -14.79
C ILE A 228 35.68 -21.04 -14.83
N GLN A 229 36.70 -21.40 -15.58
CA GLN A 229 37.14 -22.80 -15.77
C GLN A 229 38.06 -23.27 -14.65
N SER A 230 39.01 -22.42 -14.24
CA SER A 230 40.02 -22.77 -13.24
C SER A 230 40.62 -21.53 -12.59
N VAL A 231 41.30 -21.73 -11.46
CA VAL A 231 42.06 -20.69 -10.77
C VAL A 231 43.47 -21.18 -10.52
N THR A 232 44.44 -20.41 -10.99
CA THR A 232 45.87 -20.60 -10.70
C THR A 232 46.29 -19.69 -9.57
N VAL A 233 46.86 -20.25 -8.51
CA VAL A 233 47.38 -19.52 -7.35
C VAL A 233 48.89 -19.63 -7.36
N THR A 234 49.57 -18.48 -7.33
CA THR A 234 51.04 -18.41 -7.34
C THR A 234 51.53 -17.64 -6.12
N LYS A 235 52.25 -18.30 -5.22
CA LYS A 235 52.86 -17.69 -4.03
C LYS A 235 54.04 -16.81 -4.43
N THR A 236 54.12 -15.61 -3.86
CA THR A 236 55.12 -14.58 -4.22
C THR A 236 56.07 -14.22 -3.07
N ASN A 237 55.63 -14.32 -1.81
CA ASN A 237 56.49 -14.07 -0.64
C ASN A 237 57.10 -15.37 -0.08
N SER A 238 58.13 -15.26 0.76
CA SER A 238 58.77 -16.43 1.40
C SER A 238 58.06 -16.92 2.67
N ALA A 239 57.19 -16.11 3.28
CA ALA A 239 56.53 -16.44 4.55
C ALA A 239 55.26 -17.29 4.36
N GLY A 240 54.92 -18.06 5.40
CA GLY A 240 53.68 -18.81 5.50
C GLY A 240 53.61 -20.06 4.61
N VAL A 241 52.49 -20.78 4.69
CA VAL A 241 52.18 -21.95 3.84
C VAL A 241 50.76 -21.80 3.33
N VAL A 242 50.60 -21.55 2.03
CA VAL A 242 49.29 -21.33 1.41
C VAL A 242 48.52 -22.64 1.38
N ASN A 243 47.26 -22.61 1.79
CA ASN A 243 46.29 -23.68 1.62
C ASN A 243 44.99 -23.13 1.05
N VAL A 244 44.58 -23.63 -0.11
CA VAL A 244 43.30 -23.27 -0.75
C VAL A 244 42.40 -24.49 -0.79
N PHE A 245 41.20 -24.36 -0.21
CA PHE A 245 40.32 -25.49 0.07
C PHE A 245 39.09 -25.54 -0.85
N ALA A 246 38.50 -24.39 -1.18
CA ALA A 246 37.25 -24.36 -1.94
C ALA A 246 37.01 -22.98 -2.57
N PHE A 247 36.08 -22.93 -3.51
CA PHE A 247 35.57 -21.69 -4.09
C PHE A 247 34.05 -21.67 -4.12
N SER A 248 33.50 -20.46 -4.10
CA SER A 248 32.08 -20.16 -4.34
C SER A 248 31.97 -18.86 -5.13
N ALA A 249 30.89 -18.67 -5.87
CA ALA A 249 30.67 -17.49 -6.70
C ALA A 249 29.38 -16.77 -6.29
N ASP A 250 29.37 -15.45 -6.39
CA ASP A 250 28.14 -14.70 -6.66
C ASP A 250 27.88 -14.81 -8.16
N ALA A 251 27.04 -15.77 -8.54
CA ALA A 251 26.87 -16.18 -9.92
C ALA A 251 26.28 -15.05 -10.76
N TYR A 252 26.88 -14.84 -11.93
CA TYR A 252 26.44 -13.84 -12.89
C TYR A 252 25.05 -14.18 -13.41
N THR A 253 24.22 -13.15 -13.50
CA THR A 253 22.93 -13.20 -14.19
C THR A 253 22.75 -11.91 -14.96
N ASP A 254 22.30 -12.02 -16.20
CA ASP A 254 21.87 -10.91 -17.04
C ASP A 254 20.37 -10.60 -16.86
N CYS A 255 19.74 -11.22 -15.85
CA CYS A 255 18.32 -11.12 -15.54
C CYS A 255 18.06 -10.80 -14.07
N LEU A 256 18.58 -9.66 -13.63
CA LEU A 256 18.32 -9.05 -12.34
C LEU A 256 16.91 -8.45 -12.27
N ALA A 257 16.34 -8.49 -11.07
CA ALA A 257 15.05 -7.87 -10.79
C ALA A 257 15.13 -6.34 -10.91
N PRO A 258 14.13 -5.68 -11.49
CA PRO A 258 14.04 -4.22 -11.51
C PRO A 258 13.89 -3.62 -10.10
N THR A 259 14.25 -2.35 -9.95
CA THR A 259 13.96 -1.55 -8.75
C THR A 259 12.75 -0.68 -9.01
N THR A 260 11.65 -0.89 -8.30
CA THR A 260 10.42 -0.09 -8.45
C THR A 260 10.52 1.27 -7.76
N GLU A 261 10.13 2.32 -8.48
CA GLU A 261 10.02 3.70 -7.98
C GLU A 261 8.65 3.97 -7.40
N ALA A 262 8.44 5.10 -6.71
CA ALA A 262 7.13 5.48 -6.18
C ALA A 262 6.12 5.78 -7.31
N ALA A 263 4.88 5.34 -7.15
CA ALA A 263 3.82 5.66 -8.11
C ALA A 263 3.54 7.17 -8.14
N THR A 264 3.21 7.68 -9.33
CA THR A 264 2.91 9.09 -9.61
C THR A 264 1.57 9.19 -10.36
N ALA A 265 1.07 10.41 -10.58
CA ALA A 265 -0.19 10.66 -11.29
C ALA A 265 -1.34 9.75 -10.80
N VAL A 266 -1.40 9.53 -9.47
CA VAL A 266 -2.40 8.67 -8.85
C VAL A 266 -3.74 9.40 -8.88
N THR A 267 -4.72 8.78 -9.55
CA THR A 267 -6.10 9.27 -9.61
C THR A 267 -7.00 8.33 -8.80
N SER A 268 -8.32 8.49 -8.93
CA SER A 268 -9.28 7.60 -8.30
C SER A 268 -9.41 6.24 -8.99
N ASN A 269 -8.89 6.07 -10.21
CA ASN A 269 -8.99 4.83 -10.97
C ASN A 269 -7.74 4.46 -11.76
N SER A 270 -6.64 5.20 -11.58
CA SER A 270 -5.38 4.95 -12.26
C SER A 270 -4.17 5.39 -11.44
N ALA A 271 -3.00 4.88 -11.81
CA ALA A 271 -1.71 5.33 -11.28
C ALA A 271 -0.59 5.03 -12.28
N GLN A 272 0.39 5.94 -12.39
CA GLN A 272 1.61 5.72 -13.16
C GLN A 272 2.66 5.06 -12.27
N ILE A 273 3.09 3.85 -12.62
CA ILE A 273 4.22 3.18 -11.98
C ILE A 273 5.45 3.23 -12.87
N SER A 274 6.63 3.21 -12.25
CA SER A 274 7.92 3.18 -12.96
C SER A 274 8.96 2.38 -12.18
N TRP A 275 10.03 2.01 -12.87
CA TRP A 275 11.13 1.23 -12.33
C TRP A 275 12.45 1.55 -13.04
N THR A 276 13.56 1.15 -12.42
CA THR A 276 14.89 1.20 -13.02
C THR A 276 15.46 -0.22 -13.17
N VAL A 277 16.36 -0.40 -14.13
CA VAL A 277 17.02 -1.69 -14.40
C VAL A 277 18.53 -1.46 -14.54
N PRO A 278 19.38 -2.36 -14.00
CA PRO A 278 20.83 -2.27 -14.21
C PRO A 278 21.21 -2.33 -15.69
N ALA A 279 22.23 -1.58 -16.12
CA ALA A 279 22.66 -1.57 -17.52
C ALA A 279 23.17 -2.93 -18.03
N SER A 280 23.57 -3.82 -17.13
CA SER A 280 23.98 -5.19 -17.45
C SER A 280 22.82 -6.14 -17.75
N ASN A 281 21.57 -5.71 -17.57
CA ASN A 281 20.38 -6.55 -17.78
C ASN A 281 20.04 -6.67 -19.27
N GLN A 282 19.93 -7.88 -19.81
CA GLN A 282 19.48 -8.12 -21.19
C GLN A 282 17.96 -8.25 -21.24
N THR A 283 17.27 -7.19 -20.81
CA THR A 283 15.81 -7.19 -20.69
C THR A 283 15.13 -7.00 -22.04
N THR A 284 14.22 -7.92 -22.38
CA THR A 284 13.39 -7.88 -23.58
C THR A 284 11.98 -7.32 -23.32
N GLY A 285 11.55 -7.28 -22.06
CA GLY A 285 10.29 -6.71 -21.62
C GLY A 285 10.08 -6.90 -20.12
N TYR A 286 8.93 -6.48 -19.60
CA TYR A 286 8.61 -6.57 -18.18
C TYR A 286 7.25 -7.21 -17.93
N ASP A 287 7.15 -8.01 -16.87
CA ASP A 287 5.88 -8.45 -16.32
C ASP A 287 5.56 -7.60 -15.09
N ILE A 288 4.30 -7.20 -14.94
CA ILE A 288 3.78 -6.40 -13.83
C ILE A 288 2.71 -7.20 -13.11
N TYR A 289 2.83 -7.29 -11.79
CA TYR A 289 1.81 -7.83 -10.92
C TYR A 289 1.39 -6.77 -9.91
N TYR A 290 0.09 -6.59 -9.70
CA TYR A 290 -0.44 -5.72 -8.67
C TYR A 290 -1.65 -6.34 -7.98
N SER A 291 -1.80 -6.07 -6.68
CA SER A 291 -2.84 -6.65 -5.84
C SER A 291 -3.18 -5.72 -4.67
N THR A 292 -4.36 -5.88 -4.07
CA THR A 292 -4.69 -5.27 -2.77
C THR A 292 -4.13 -6.06 -1.59
N ASN A 293 -3.58 -7.26 -1.84
CA ASN A 293 -2.84 -8.05 -0.87
C ASN A 293 -1.34 -7.69 -0.91
N SER A 294 -0.72 -7.50 0.25
CA SER A 294 0.70 -7.17 0.40
C SER A 294 1.65 -8.37 0.29
N ALA A 295 1.14 -9.59 0.19
CA ALA A 295 1.93 -10.81 0.09
C ALA A 295 2.74 -10.83 -1.22
N VAL A 296 4.04 -11.16 -1.12
CA VAL A 296 4.94 -11.28 -2.27
C VAL A 296 4.40 -12.34 -3.24
N PRO A 297 4.25 -12.02 -4.54
CA PRO A 297 3.77 -12.98 -5.53
C PRO A 297 4.72 -14.17 -5.67
N ALA A 298 4.14 -15.37 -5.83
CA ALA A 298 4.92 -16.54 -6.19
C ALA A 298 5.58 -16.37 -7.58
N ASN A 299 6.73 -16.99 -7.80
CA ASN A 299 7.47 -16.88 -9.07
C ASN A 299 6.65 -17.33 -10.29
N ASN A 300 5.71 -18.27 -10.12
CA ASN A 300 4.85 -18.80 -11.17
C ASN A 300 3.49 -18.08 -11.29
N VAL A 301 3.25 -16.99 -10.57
CA VAL A 301 1.98 -16.25 -10.69
C VAL A 301 1.83 -15.67 -12.10
N ASN A 302 0.61 -15.69 -12.62
CA ASN A 302 0.28 -14.98 -13.85
C ASN A 302 0.31 -13.47 -13.58
N PRO A 303 1.07 -12.68 -14.36
CA PRO A 303 1.10 -11.23 -14.19
C PRO A 303 -0.23 -10.59 -14.62
N ASN A 304 -0.54 -9.42 -14.07
CA ASN A 304 -1.66 -8.60 -14.56
C ASN A 304 -1.35 -8.06 -15.97
N HIS A 305 -0.07 -7.74 -16.22
CA HIS A 305 0.41 -7.27 -17.52
C HIS A 305 1.73 -7.97 -17.87
N SER A 306 1.84 -8.48 -19.09
CA SER A 306 3.03 -9.19 -19.58
C SER A 306 3.68 -8.46 -20.75
N ASN A 307 5.00 -8.61 -20.88
CA ASN A 307 5.79 -8.07 -22.00
C ASN A 307 5.62 -6.55 -22.21
N VAL A 308 5.49 -5.81 -21.11
CA VAL A 308 5.47 -4.35 -21.15
C VAL A 308 6.82 -3.84 -21.65
N THR A 309 6.78 -2.93 -22.61
CA THR A 309 7.97 -2.25 -23.16
C THR A 309 8.24 -0.94 -22.42
N GLY A 310 9.51 -0.59 -22.24
CA GLY A 310 9.91 0.61 -21.49
C GLY A 310 9.93 0.37 -19.98
N THR A 311 10.16 1.44 -19.21
CA THR A 311 10.38 1.37 -17.75
C THR A 311 9.28 2.05 -16.93
N SER A 312 8.10 2.20 -17.52
CA SER A 312 6.92 2.75 -16.84
C SER A 312 5.63 2.21 -17.44
N TYR A 313 4.55 2.23 -16.66
CA TYR A 313 3.25 1.75 -17.07
C TYR A 313 2.11 2.44 -16.31
N THR A 314 1.01 2.76 -16.99
CA THR A 314 -0.20 3.30 -16.35
C THR A 314 -1.14 2.15 -15.99
N LEU A 315 -1.31 1.90 -14.70
CA LEU A 315 -2.37 1.03 -14.20
C LEU A 315 -3.71 1.77 -14.32
N ASN A 316 -4.72 1.11 -14.90
CA ASN A 316 -6.06 1.67 -15.13
C ASN A 316 -7.14 0.77 -14.49
N ASN A 317 -8.38 1.25 -14.45
CA ASN A 317 -9.53 0.52 -13.90
C ASN A 317 -9.34 0.09 -12.43
N LEU A 318 -8.64 0.90 -11.66
CA LEU A 318 -8.45 0.69 -10.24
C LEU A 318 -9.72 1.12 -9.47
N SER A 319 -9.96 0.48 -8.32
CA SER A 319 -11.03 0.89 -7.41
C SER A 319 -10.59 2.14 -6.63
N PRO A 320 -11.47 3.13 -6.43
CA PRO A 320 -11.15 4.33 -5.65
C PRO A 320 -10.88 4.01 -4.18
N SER A 321 -10.16 4.90 -3.50
CA SER A 321 -9.79 4.77 -2.08
C SER A 321 -9.21 3.40 -1.70
N THR A 322 -8.52 2.73 -2.63
CA THR A 322 -8.00 1.38 -2.46
C THR A 322 -6.48 1.39 -2.50
N THR A 323 -5.84 0.72 -1.53
CA THR A 323 -4.39 0.52 -1.51
C THR A 323 -4.01 -0.66 -2.41
N TYR A 324 -3.09 -0.42 -3.33
CA TYR A 324 -2.49 -1.44 -4.18
C TYR A 324 -1.00 -1.58 -3.91
N TYR A 325 -0.52 -2.82 -3.93
CA TYR A 325 0.88 -3.20 -3.93
C TYR A 325 1.23 -3.68 -5.33
N TYR A 326 2.42 -3.32 -5.83
CA TYR A 326 2.87 -3.74 -7.16
C TYR A 326 4.32 -4.21 -7.15
N TRP A 327 4.59 -5.12 -8.08
CA TRP A 327 5.86 -5.77 -8.34
C TRP A 327 6.12 -5.78 -9.84
N VAL A 328 7.39 -5.70 -10.21
CA VAL A 328 7.84 -5.78 -11.60
C VAL A 328 8.94 -6.83 -11.68
N ARG A 329 8.96 -7.64 -12.74
CA ARG A 329 10.10 -8.50 -13.07
C ARG A 329 10.53 -8.28 -14.51
N ALA A 330 11.82 -8.46 -14.77
CA ALA A 330 12.39 -8.40 -16.10
C ALA A 330 12.21 -9.76 -16.81
N ASN A 331 11.85 -9.73 -18.08
CA ASN A 331 11.87 -10.88 -18.99
C ASN A 331 13.16 -10.77 -19.82
N CYS A 332 14.03 -11.77 -19.75
CA CYS A 332 15.36 -11.72 -20.38
C CYS A 332 15.50 -12.77 -21.48
N SER A 333 16.48 -12.57 -22.37
CA SER A 333 16.68 -13.37 -23.60
C SER A 333 17.28 -14.77 -23.38
N THR A 334 17.69 -15.13 -22.16
CA THR A 334 18.39 -16.38 -21.83
C THR A 334 17.49 -17.45 -21.21
N ALA A 335 18.04 -18.66 -21.02
CA ALA A 335 17.31 -19.88 -20.59
C ALA A 335 16.66 -19.78 -19.19
N THR A 336 17.06 -18.83 -18.36
CA THR A 336 16.35 -18.42 -17.12
C THR A 336 15.47 -17.22 -17.46
N SER A 337 14.36 -17.47 -18.15
CA SER A 337 13.63 -16.49 -18.95
C SER A 337 13.08 -15.25 -18.22
N LYS A 338 13.14 -15.20 -16.87
CA LYS A 338 12.62 -14.11 -16.05
C LYS A 338 13.42 -13.92 -14.76
N SER A 339 13.53 -12.68 -14.31
CA SER A 339 14.07 -12.35 -13.00
C SER A 339 13.10 -12.77 -11.89
N ALA A 340 13.58 -12.77 -10.64
CA ALA A 340 12.68 -12.69 -9.49
C ALA A 340 11.81 -11.41 -9.56
N TRP A 341 10.69 -11.40 -8.85
CA TRP A 341 9.91 -10.18 -8.64
C TRP A 341 10.73 -9.14 -7.87
N SER A 342 10.57 -7.87 -8.22
CA SER A 342 11.14 -6.73 -7.49
C SER A 342 10.69 -6.72 -6.03
N PHE A 343 11.25 -5.84 -5.21
CA PHE A 343 10.57 -5.46 -3.98
C PHE A 343 9.25 -4.75 -4.30
N SER A 344 8.27 -4.85 -3.39
CA SER A 344 6.98 -4.18 -3.57
C SER A 344 7.11 -2.68 -3.30
N LYS A 345 6.36 -1.89 -4.06
CA LYS A 345 5.91 -0.56 -3.64
C LYS A 345 4.39 -0.56 -3.53
N SER A 346 3.84 0.45 -2.87
CA SER A 346 2.40 0.62 -2.76
C SER A 346 1.99 2.05 -3.00
N PHE A 347 0.72 2.21 -3.38
CA PHE A 347 0.04 3.50 -3.48
C PHE A 347 -1.43 3.31 -3.13
N THR A 348 -2.11 4.40 -2.78
CA THR A 348 -3.55 4.41 -2.54
C THR A 348 -4.21 5.34 -3.54
N THR A 349 -5.14 4.82 -4.33
CA THR A 349 -5.92 5.64 -5.28
C THR A 349 -6.71 6.72 -4.56
N LEU A 350 -6.95 7.85 -5.22
CA LEU A 350 -7.79 8.92 -4.70
C LEU A 350 -9.26 8.47 -4.57
N CYS A 351 -10.06 9.29 -3.92
CA CYS A 351 -11.50 9.07 -3.84
C CYS A 351 -12.14 9.31 -5.22
N GLY A 352 -13.01 8.39 -5.65
CA GLY A 352 -13.80 8.54 -6.88
C GLY A 352 -15.08 9.32 -6.64
N ALA A 353 -15.76 9.70 -7.73
CA ALA A 353 -17.09 10.28 -7.63
C ALA A 353 -18.09 9.23 -7.12
N VAL A 354 -18.88 9.59 -6.11
CA VAL A 354 -19.93 8.73 -5.56
C VAL A 354 -21.17 8.82 -6.43
N VAL A 355 -21.71 7.68 -6.82
CA VAL A 355 -23.03 7.60 -7.45
C VAL A 355 -24.08 7.51 -6.33
N PRO A 356 -25.04 8.44 -6.22
CA PRO A 356 -26.12 8.36 -5.23
C PRO A 356 -26.90 7.04 -5.33
N SER A 357 -27.46 6.48 -4.25
CA SER A 357 -27.69 7.11 -2.94
C SER A 357 -26.49 7.07 -2.00
N TYR A 358 -26.28 8.14 -1.23
CA TYR A 358 -25.20 8.29 -0.26
C TYR A 358 -25.69 9.01 0.99
N THR A 359 -25.26 8.56 2.17
CA THR A 359 -25.51 9.23 3.45
C THR A 359 -24.23 9.29 4.28
N ASN A 360 -23.95 10.45 4.86
CA ASN A 360 -22.95 10.65 5.91
C ASN A 360 -23.66 11.19 7.17
N ASN A 361 -23.65 10.39 8.23
CA ASN A 361 -24.21 10.73 9.54
C ASN A 361 -23.15 11.24 10.53
N PHE A 362 -21.93 11.52 10.04
CA PHE A 362 -20.80 12.04 10.81
C PHE A 362 -20.46 11.30 12.12
N THR A 363 -20.85 10.03 12.24
CA THR A 363 -20.44 9.16 13.37
C THR A 363 -18.92 8.94 13.37
N SER A 364 -18.34 8.82 12.18
CA SER A 364 -16.91 9.04 11.92
C SER A 364 -16.76 10.39 11.22
N TYR A 365 -15.99 11.31 11.80
CA TYR A 365 -15.84 12.68 11.30
C TYR A 365 -14.49 12.90 10.59
N PRO A 366 -14.45 13.62 9.46
CA PRO A 366 -15.58 14.21 8.73
C PRO A 366 -16.38 13.21 7.89
N GLY A 367 -15.99 11.93 7.93
CA GLY A 367 -16.48 10.87 7.05
C GLY A 367 -15.46 10.58 5.95
N ASN A 368 -15.57 9.40 5.32
CA ASN A 368 -14.60 8.99 4.32
C ASN A 368 -14.61 9.97 3.13
N CYS A 369 -13.42 10.48 2.76
CA CYS A 369 -13.21 11.40 1.63
C CYS A 369 -13.84 12.79 1.73
N TRP A 370 -14.32 13.22 2.91
CA TRP A 370 -14.69 14.61 3.17
C TRP A 370 -13.48 15.45 3.54
N ALA A 371 -13.49 16.72 3.17
CA ALA A 371 -12.43 17.67 3.47
C ALA A 371 -12.93 18.74 4.46
N ASN A 372 -12.33 18.79 5.64
CA ASN A 372 -12.66 19.76 6.71
C ASN A 372 -11.51 20.70 7.07
N ALA A 373 -10.28 20.44 6.58
CA ALA A 373 -9.13 21.32 6.73
C ALA A 373 -9.11 22.37 5.62
N LEU A 374 -10.17 23.19 5.56
CA LEU A 374 -10.39 24.21 4.54
C LEU A 374 -10.92 25.48 5.23
N SER A 375 -10.25 26.61 5.01
CA SER A 375 -10.58 27.89 5.66
C SER A 375 -10.36 29.09 4.75
N GLY A 376 -10.75 30.28 5.22
CA GLY A 376 -10.55 31.54 4.52
C GLY A 376 -11.37 31.67 3.23
N GLY A 377 -11.08 32.73 2.49
CA GLY A 377 -11.75 33.03 1.23
C GLY A 377 -13.25 33.28 1.37
N THR A 378 -13.94 33.27 0.24
CA THR A 378 -15.37 33.58 0.10
C THR A 378 -16.02 32.59 -0.86
N PRO A 379 -17.36 32.51 -0.94
CA PRO A 379 -18.05 31.76 -1.98
C PRO A 379 -17.51 32.03 -3.40
N ASP A 380 -17.14 33.28 -3.72
CA ASP A 380 -16.60 33.65 -5.03
C ASP A 380 -15.17 33.17 -5.29
N THR A 381 -14.37 33.02 -4.24
CA THR A 381 -12.92 32.70 -4.35
C THR A 381 -12.58 31.27 -3.94
N GLY A 382 -13.47 30.58 -3.24
CA GLY A 382 -13.23 29.28 -2.62
C GLY A 382 -12.31 29.35 -1.39
N PRO A 383 -12.00 28.20 -0.76
CA PRO A 383 -11.11 28.14 0.41
C PRO A 383 -9.66 28.47 0.03
N THR A 384 -9.00 29.29 0.85
CA THR A 384 -7.60 29.76 0.63
C THR A 384 -6.63 29.34 1.74
N GLY A 385 -7.13 28.75 2.82
CA GLY A 385 -6.38 28.24 3.96
C GLY A 385 -6.78 26.81 4.35
N THR A 386 -6.13 26.30 5.39
CA THR A 386 -6.22 24.88 5.79
C THR A 386 -6.63 24.65 7.24
N THR A 387 -7.12 25.69 7.95
CA THR A 387 -7.50 25.58 9.37
C THR A 387 -8.86 24.87 9.50
N PRO A 388 -8.97 23.77 10.28
CA PRO A 388 -10.23 23.05 10.41
C PRO A 388 -11.14 23.67 11.47
N TYR A 389 -12.00 24.61 11.07
CA TYR A 389 -13.01 25.21 11.96
C TYR A 389 -14.28 24.36 12.12
N TRP A 390 -14.58 23.53 11.12
CA TRP A 390 -15.60 22.48 11.26
C TRP A 390 -15.00 21.29 12.00
N THR A 391 -15.69 20.82 13.03
CA THR A 391 -15.27 19.71 13.90
C THR A 391 -16.47 18.83 14.27
N GLN A 392 -16.20 17.70 14.93
CA GLN A 392 -17.27 16.81 15.39
C GLN A 392 -17.83 17.28 16.74
N ARG A 393 -19.16 17.26 16.88
CA ARG A 393 -19.83 17.44 18.18
C ARG A 393 -21.14 16.65 18.20
N ASN A 394 -21.70 16.39 19.38
CA ASN A 394 -23.04 15.85 19.47
C ASN A 394 -24.05 16.82 18.87
N PHE A 395 -24.93 16.30 18.00
CA PHE A 395 -25.94 17.10 17.32
C PHE A 395 -26.79 17.87 18.34
N LEU A 396 -26.87 19.20 18.17
CA LEU A 396 -27.58 20.12 19.06
C LEU A 396 -27.22 19.98 20.55
N ASN A 397 -25.96 19.61 20.86
CA ASN A 397 -25.50 19.32 22.22
C ASN A 397 -26.33 18.23 22.94
N GLY A 398 -27.01 17.36 22.19
CA GLY A 398 -27.82 16.27 22.72
C GLY A 398 -27.02 15.05 23.21
N PRO A 399 -27.73 13.99 23.63
CA PRO A 399 -27.09 12.72 23.99
C PRO A 399 -26.39 12.08 22.78
N SER A 400 -25.38 11.23 23.04
CA SER A 400 -24.37 10.74 22.11
C SER A 400 -24.84 10.44 20.68
N ASN A 401 -24.50 11.34 19.75
CA ASN A 401 -24.51 11.16 18.29
C ASN A 401 -23.31 11.93 17.70
N GLY A 402 -22.83 11.62 16.49
CA GLY A 402 -21.84 12.44 15.79
C GLY A 402 -22.53 13.43 14.85
N SER A 403 -22.05 14.66 14.77
CA SER A 403 -22.49 15.65 13.77
C SER A 403 -21.33 16.55 13.38
N ALA A 404 -21.43 17.21 12.23
CA ALA A 404 -20.53 18.31 11.89
C ALA A 404 -21.00 19.57 12.61
N HIS A 405 -20.09 20.30 13.23
CA HIS A 405 -20.40 21.61 13.82
C HIS A 405 -19.30 22.63 13.54
N MET A 406 -19.70 23.90 13.52
CA MET A 406 -18.79 25.03 13.62
C MET A 406 -19.26 25.91 14.79
N ASN A 407 -18.32 26.30 15.64
CA ASN A 407 -18.56 27.33 16.66
C ASN A 407 -18.32 28.70 16.02
N LEU A 408 -19.39 29.49 15.94
CA LEU A 408 -19.35 30.88 15.47
C LEU A 408 -19.34 31.76 16.72
N TYR A 409 -18.14 32.24 17.06
CA TYR A 409 -17.88 33.10 18.22
C TYR A 409 -16.66 33.96 17.93
N GLY A 410 -16.73 35.24 18.28
CA GLY A 410 -15.70 36.22 17.97
C GLY A 410 -15.59 36.48 16.46
N THR A 411 -14.50 37.12 16.04
CA THR A 411 -14.38 37.61 14.66
C THR A 411 -13.41 36.78 13.80
N SER A 412 -13.47 37.01 12.49
CA SER A 412 -12.48 36.58 11.49
C SER A 412 -12.24 35.06 11.39
N LYS A 413 -13.25 34.23 11.69
CA LYS A 413 -13.20 32.78 11.44
C LYS A 413 -13.99 32.46 10.19
N THR A 414 -13.30 31.86 9.21
CA THR A 414 -13.94 31.37 7.99
C THR A 414 -13.60 29.90 7.78
N GLY A 415 -14.59 29.02 7.76
CA GLY A 415 -14.41 27.56 7.72
C GLY A 415 -15.26 26.87 6.67
N TRP A 416 -14.71 25.85 6.02
CA TRP A 416 -15.39 25.04 5.02
C TRP A 416 -15.39 23.55 5.39
N LEU A 417 -16.53 22.89 5.18
CA LEU A 417 -16.65 21.43 5.17
C LEU A 417 -17.14 21.00 3.78
N LYS A 418 -16.26 20.38 3.00
CA LYS A 418 -16.51 20.00 1.60
C LYS A 418 -16.70 18.50 1.45
N THR A 419 -17.69 18.11 0.63
CA THR A 419 -17.94 16.71 0.29
C THR A 419 -16.90 16.17 -0.71
N LEU A 420 -16.82 14.85 -0.80
CA LEU A 420 -16.36 14.16 -2.01
C LEU A 420 -17.24 14.50 -3.23
N PRO A 421 -16.74 14.33 -4.47
CA PRO A 421 -17.56 14.56 -5.65
C PRO A 421 -18.66 13.51 -5.80
N PHE A 422 -19.80 13.95 -6.31
CA PHE A 422 -20.96 13.13 -6.68
C PHE A 422 -21.12 13.11 -8.19
N ASN A 423 -21.37 11.92 -8.72
CA ASN A 423 -21.80 11.76 -10.10
C ASN A 423 -23.32 11.88 -10.18
N LEU A 424 -23.79 13.05 -10.60
CA LEU A 424 -25.20 13.37 -10.77
C LEU A 424 -25.67 13.27 -12.22
N SER A 425 -24.86 12.69 -13.13
CA SER A 425 -25.16 12.70 -14.56
C SER A 425 -26.43 11.98 -15.00
N ALA A 426 -27.00 11.13 -14.16
CA ALA A 426 -28.32 10.53 -14.41
C ALA A 426 -29.49 11.47 -14.13
N GLY A 427 -29.28 12.62 -13.47
CA GLY A 427 -30.31 13.59 -13.11
C GLY A 427 -31.35 13.05 -12.11
N GLY A 428 -32.27 13.93 -11.69
CA GLY A 428 -33.39 13.55 -10.80
C GLY A 428 -32.93 13.15 -9.40
N TYR A 429 -31.99 13.90 -8.82
CA TYR A 429 -31.51 13.72 -7.46
C TYR A 429 -32.00 14.83 -6.56
N LYS A 430 -31.88 14.64 -5.25
CA LYS A 430 -32.03 15.69 -4.24
C LYS A 430 -30.96 15.54 -3.17
N VAL A 431 -30.66 16.65 -2.49
CA VAL A 431 -29.81 16.67 -1.30
C VAL A 431 -30.65 17.03 -0.09
N LYS A 432 -30.37 16.37 1.05
CA LYS A 432 -30.99 16.68 2.34
C LYS A 432 -30.00 16.52 3.48
N PHE A 433 -30.24 17.23 4.57
CA PHE A 433 -29.50 17.12 5.83
C PHE A 433 -30.30 17.76 6.96
N ASP A 434 -29.99 17.37 8.18
CA ASP A 434 -30.51 18.00 9.39
C ASP A 434 -29.59 19.15 9.81
N TYR A 435 -30.16 20.24 10.29
CA TYR A 435 -29.40 21.37 10.84
C TYR A 435 -30.11 21.99 12.04
N GLY A 436 -29.37 22.81 12.79
CA GLY A 436 -29.92 23.66 13.86
C GLY A 436 -28.82 24.38 14.63
N VAL A 437 -29.22 25.22 15.57
CA VAL A 437 -28.32 26.10 16.35
C VAL A 437 -28.62 26.00 17.84
N THR A 438 -27.58 25.93 18.66
CA THR A 438 -27.68 26.05 20.12
C THR A 438 -26.65 27.03 20.65
N ALA A 439 -26.83 27.50 21.88
CA ALA A 439 -25.73 28.11 22.64
C ALA A 439 -24.49 27.19 22.66
N TYR A 440 -23.30 27.77 22.87
CA TYR A 440 -22.04 27.03 22.83
C TYR A 440 -22.03 25.82 23.75
N SER A 441 -22.60 25.96 24.94
CA SER A 441 -22.81 24.88 25.90
C SER A 441 -24.31 24.71 26.19
N GLY A 442 -24.74 23.45 26.28
CA GLY A 442 -26.15 23.11 26.53
C GLY A 442 -27.04 23.14 25.28
N THR A 443 -28.31 22.80 25.47
CA THR A 443 -29.30 22.60 24.40
C THR A 443 -30.23 23.81 24.20
N ALA A 444 -29.94 24.93 24.87
CA ALA A 444 -30.73 26.15 24.76
C ALA A 444 -30.59 26.77 23.35
N SER A 445 -31.67 27.41 22.88
CA SER A 445 -31.63 28.20 21.65
C SER A 445 -30.66 29.38 21.76
N SER A 446 -29.99 29.69 20.66
CA SER A 446 -29.24 30.93 20.47
C SER A 446 -29.72 31.62 19.20
N ALA A 447 -29.60 32.95 19.17
CA ALA A 447 -29.59 33.70 17.92
C ALA A 447 -28.21 33.54 17.24
N MET A 448 -28.13 33.92 15.96
CA MET A 448 -26.86 34.17 15.27
C MET A 448 -26.45 35.62 15.45
N ASP A 449 -25.14 35.87 15.46
CA ASP A 449 -24.54 37.22 15.50
C ASP A 449 -24.94 38.03 14.25
N SER A 450 -24.84 39.36 14.32
CA SER A 450 -25.44 40.27 13.33
C SER A 450 -24.80 40.19 11.94
N ASP A 451 -23.54 39.78 11.84
CA ASP A 451 -22.78 39.60 10.60
C ASP A 451 -22.31 38.16 10.35
N ASP A 452 -22.52 37.26 11.31
CA ASP A 452 -22.27 35.83 11.14
C ASP A 452 -23.14 35.21 10.06
N VAL A 453 -22.55 34.34 9.26
CA VAL A 453 -23.23 33.67 8.16
C VAL A 453 -22.79 32.22 8.00
N VAL A 454 -23.77 31.36 7.72
CA VAL A 454 -23.53 30.00 7.24
C VAL A 454 -24.18 29.83 5.87
N HIS A 455 -23.44 29.29 4.91
CA HIS A 455 -23.93 28.94 3.59
C HIS A 455 -23.87 27.44 3.35
N PHE A 456 -24.88 26.92 2.66
CA PHE A 456 -24.77 25.65 1.95
C PHE A 456 -24.56 25.93 0.47
N LEU A 457 -23.50 25.37 -0.11
CA LEU A 457 -23.08 25.63 -1.48
C LEU A 457 -22.99 24.35 -2.31
N VAL A 458 -23.08 24.53 -3.62
CA VAL A 458 -22.83 23.50 -4.63
C VAL A 458 -21.84 24.00 -5.67
N SER A 459 -21.02 23.10 -6.20
CA SER A 459 -20.12 23.37 -7.30
C SER A 459 -20.21 22.24 -8.32
N ASN A 460 -20.38 22.60 -9.59
CA ASN A 460 -20.46 21.64 -10.70
C ASN A 460 -19.10 21.34 -11.34
N ASP A 461 -18.03 21.98 -10.88
CA ASP A 461 -16.68 21.85 -11.44
C ASP A 461 -15.65 21.34 -10.40
N GLY A 462 -16.12 20.66 -9.35
CA GLY A 462 -15.26 20.07 -8.32
C GLY A 462 -14.76 21.04 -7.25
N GLY A 463 -15.33 22.24 -7.19
CA GLY A 463 -15.04 23.26 -6.19
C GLY A 463 -14.26 24.46 -6.71
N THR A 464 -14.22 24.69 -8.03
CA THR A 464 -13.59 25.87 -8.64
C THR A 464 -14.55 27.06 -8.63
N THR A 465 -15.82 26.86 -8.93
CA THR A 465 -16.88 27.87 -8.82
C THR A 465 -18.00 27.37 -7.91
N TRP A 466 -18.53 28.26 -7.06
CA TRP A 466 -19.55 27.91 -6.08
C TRP A 466 -20.85 28.69 -6.31
N THR A 467 -21.97 28.01 -6.13
CA THR A 467 -23.31 28.59 -6.08
C THR A 467 -23.88 28.39 -4.69
N ILE A 468 -24.33 29.46 -4.05
CA ILE A 468 -25.01 29.40 -2.75
C ILE A 468 -26.42 28.86 -2.97
N LEU A 469 -26.77 27.77 -2.26
CA LEU A 469 -28.10 27.17 -2.28
C LEU A 469 -28.96 27.59 -1.08
N GLN A 470 -28.32 27.89 0.06
CA GLN A 470 -29.00 28.35 1.26
C GLN A 470 -28.08 29.25 2.09
N THR A 471 -28.67 30.24 2.75
CA THR A 471 -28.01 31.15 3.69
C THR A 471 -28.75 31.16 5.02
N TRP A 472 -28.00 31.05 6.12
CA TRP A 472 -28.46 31.31 7.48
C TRP A 472 -27.66 32.48 8.06
N ASN A 473 -28.36 33.43 8.67
CA ASN A 473 -27.82 34.61 9.33
C ASN A 473 -28.80 35.10 10.42
N ALA A 474 -28.52 36.23 11.05
CA ALA A 474 -29.35 36.83 12.10
C ALA A 474 -30.85 36.96 11.74
N ASN A 475 -31.20 37.19 10.47
CA ASN A 475 -32.61 37.39 10.05
C ASN A 475 -33.41 36.08 9.95
N ASN A 476 -32.74 34.94 9.86
CA ASN A 476 -33.37 33.63 9.69
C ASN A 476 -32.65 32.52 10.48
N SER A 477 -32.14 32.88 11.67
CA SER A 477 -31.42 31.98 12.56
C SER A 477 -32.19 30.66 12.76
N PRO A 478 -31.54 29.50 12.58
CA PRO A 478 -32.14 28.21 12.90
C PRO A 478 -32.57 28.10 14.36
N SER A 479 -33.52 27.20 14.61
CA SER A 479 -33.91 26.84 15.99
C SER A 479 -32.95 25.81 16.61
N ASN A 480 -33.10 25.55 17.91
CA ASN A 480 -32.44 24.45 18.63
C ASN A 480 -33.17 23.10 18.49
N THR A 481 -33.95 22.92 17.42
CA THR A 481 -34.60 21.65 17.09
C THR A 481 -34.14 21.18 15.71
N SER A 482 -34.09 19.86 15.51
CA SER A 482 -33.68 19.28 14.23
C SER A 482 -34.58 19.79 13.11
N THR A 483 -33.99 20.51 12.16
CA THR A 483 -34.69 20.99 10.98
C THR A 483 -34.09 20.31 9.76
N GLU A 484 -34.92 19.62 8.97
CA GLU A 484 -34.47 19.00 7.71
C GLU A 484 -34.46 20.06 6.60
N TYR A 485 -33.31 20.26 5.97
CA TYR A 485 -33.21 20.96 4.69
C TYR A 485 -33.33 19.94 3.56
N THR A 486 -34.09 20.28 2.51
CA THR A 486 -34.14 19.49 1.26
C THR A 486 -34.08 20.42 0.06
N PHE A 487 -33.26 20.06 -0.93
CA PHE A 487 -33.15 20.80 -2.19
C PHE A 487 -33.14 19.84 -3.39
N SER A 488 -33.96 20.15 -4.40
CA SER A 488 -34.00 19.39 -5.65
C SER A 488 -32.75 19.68 -6.49
N LEU A 489 -32.04 18.62 -6.87
CA LEU A 489 -30.89 18.66 -7.75
C LEU A 489 -31.28 18.27 -9.18
N ALA A 490 -32.55 18.38 -9.57
CA ALA A 490 -33.04 17.94 -10.88
C ALA A 490 -32.27 18.52 -12.06
N ASN A 491 -31.73 19.74 -11.92
CA ASN A 491 -30.96 20.44 -12.95
C ASN A 491 -29.43 20.23 -12.85
N PHE A 492 -28.95 19.44 -11.90
CA PHE A 492 -27.52 19.15 -11.72
C PHE A 492 -27.19 17.80 -12.35
N THR A 493 -26.40 17.81 -13.42
CA THR A 493 -26.08 16.61 -14.21
C THR A 493 -24.58 16.38 -14.41
N ASN A 494 -23.73 17.00 -13.58
CA ASN A 494 -22.28 16.84 -13.68
C ASN A 494 -21.79 15.59 -12.92
N ALA A 495 -20.75 14.94 -13.44
CA ALA A 495 -20.13 13.77 -12.82
C ALA A 495 -19.21 14.11 -11.62
N ASN A 496 -18.96 15.40 -11.39
CA ASN A 496 -18.01 15.92 -10.41
C ASN A 496 -18.62 17.01 -9.51
N THR A 497 -19.92 16.92 -9.22
CA THR A 497 -20.60 17.90 -8.36
C THR A 497 -20.18 17.73 -6.91
N VAL A 498 -19.72 18.78 -6.25
CA VAL A 498 -19.41 18.78 -4.80
C VAL A 498 -20.32 19.75 -4.06
N PHE A 499 -20.52 19.49 -2.77
CA PHE A 499 -21.23 20.40 -1.86
C PHE A 499 -20.28 20.90 -0.78
N ALA A 500 -20.61 22.04 -0.18
CA ALA A 500 -19.88 22.54 0.98
C ALA A 500 -20.78 23.26 1.96
N PHE A 501 -20.43 23.17 3.24
CA PHE A 501 -20.88 24.08 4.28
C PHE A 501 -19.79 25.11 4.54
N TYR A 502 -20.14 26.38 4.48
CA TYR A 502 -19.26 27.51 4.73
C TYR A 502 -19.79 28.25 5.95
N GLY A 503 -18.94 28.59 6.90
CA GLY A 503 -19.26 29.51 8.00
C GLY A 503 -18.27 30.66 8.01
N ASP A 504 -18.76 31.86 8.25
CA ASP A 504 -17.95 33.08 8.39
C ASP A 504 -18.47 33.91 9.57
N THR A 505 -17.56 34.36 10.43
CA THR A 505 -17.92 35.12 11.64
C THR A 505 -17.76 36.63 11.50
N GLY A 506 -17.53 37.12 10.27
CA GLY A 506 -17.43 38.54 9.98
C GLY A 506 -16.42 39.33 10.83
N PRO A 507 -16.45 40.67 10.75
CA PRO A 507 -15.63 41.56 11.57
C PRO A 507 -16.24 42.04 12.90
N VAL A 508 -17.52 41.78 13.19
CA VAL A 508 -18.23 42.25 14.40
C VAL A 508 -18.36 41.10 15.42
N ASP A 509 -18.32 41.44 16.71
CA ASP A 509 -18.51 40.50 17.82
C ASP A 509 -19.58 41.07 18.74
N ASP A 510 -20.79 40.52 18.70
CA ASP A 510 -21.90 40.88 19.59
C ASP A 510 -21.93 40.00 20.86
N ASP A 511 -20.80 39.36 21.21
CA ASP A 511 -20.60 38.48 22.37
C ASP A 511 -21.51 37.23 22.39
N LEU A 512 -22.05 36.80 21.22
CA LEU A 512 -22.82 35.57 21.11
C LEU A 512 -21.90 34.38 20.85
N ASP A 513 -21.90 33.40 21.77
CA ASP A 513 -21.15 32.15 21.62
C ASP A 513 -22.10 30.98 21.36
N TYR A 514 -22.11 30.48 20.12
CA TYR A 514 -23.07 29.49 19.67
C TYR A 514 -22.48 28.51 18.63
N ASN A 515 -23.21 27.42 18.42
CA ASN A 515 -22.81 26.34 17.52
C ASN A 515 -23.84 26.15 16.42
N PHE A 516 -23.39 26.08 15.17
CA PHE A 516 -24.19 25.62 14.04
C PHE A 516 -23.88 24.15 13.77
N TYR A 517 -24.92 23.32 13.64
CA TYR A 517 -24.80 21.88 13.44
C TYR A 517 -25.36 21.44 12.10
N VAL A 518 -24.75 20.41 11.54
CA VAL A 518 -25.21 19.67 10.37
C VAL A 518 -25.08 18.17 10.63
N ASP A 519 -26.12 17.41 10.32
CA ASP A 519 -26.12 15.95 10.42
C ASP A 519 -26.87 15.28 9.26
N ASN A 520 -26.72 13.96 9.10
CA ASN A 520 -27.44 13.12 8.15
C ASN A 520 -27.39 13.60 6.68
N PHE A 521 -26.24 14.13 6.25
CA PHE A 521 -26.06 14.60 4.88
C PHE A 521 -26.29 13.48 3.87
N THR A 522 -27.31 13.62 3.04
CA THR A 522 -27.77 12.59 2.12
C THR A 522 -27.96 13.16 0.72
N VAL A 523 -27.44 12.46 -0.28
CA VAL A 523 -27.77 12.68 -1.70
C VAL A 523 -28.47 11.42 -2.19
N GLU A 524 -29.71 11.55 -2.62
CA GLU A 524 -30.55 10.41 -3.02
C GLU A 524 -31.36 10.72 -4.28
N LYS A 525 -31.93 9.67 -4.91
CA LYS A 525 -32.84 9.88 -6.04
C LYS A 525 -34.08 10.64 -5.56
N GLU A 526 -34.45 11.66 -6.31
CA GLU A 526 -35.71 12.35 -6.13
C GLU A 526 -36.81 11.49 -6.75
N GLN A 527 -37.70 10.96 -5.91
CA GLN A 527 -38.91 10.32 -6.40
C GLN A 527 -39.81 11.41 -7.00
N LEU A 528 -40.13 11.30 -8.29
CA LEU A 528 -41.11 12.15 -8.96
C LEU A 528 -42.49 11.90 -8.32
N SER A 529 -42.80 12.63 -7.26
CA SER A 529 -44.17 12.75 -6.76
C SER A 529 -44.85 13.87 -7.53
N THR A 530 -45.96 13.59 -8.21
CA THR A 530 -46.84 14.65 -8.69
C THR A 530 -47.48 15.28 -7.46
N SER A 531 -47.03 16.46 -7.06
CA SER A 531 -47.77 17.28 -6.09
C SER A 531 -49.15 17.61 -6.66
N GLU A 532 -50.15 16.77 -6.41
CA GLU A 532 -51.54 17.22 -6.37
C GLU A 532 -51.62 18.18 -5.17
N VAL A 533 -51.62 19.48 -5.46
CA VAL A 533 -51.75 20.54 -4.46
C VAL A 533 -53.00 20.27 -3.61
N SER A 534 -52.79 19.96 -2.33
CA SER A 534 -53.81 19.73 -1.31
C SER A 534 -54.63 20.98 -0.94
N SER A 535 -54.87 21.87 -1.90
CA SER A 535 -55.88 22.91 -1.70
C SER A 535 -57.25 22.23 -1.71
N GLN A 536 -57.93 22.26 -0.57
CA GLN A 536 -59.34 21.90 -0.43
C GLN A 536 -60.21 22.86 -1.27
N THR A 537 -60.15 22.74 -2.61
CA THR A 537 -61.07 23.43 -3.50
C THR A 537 -62.41 22.71 -3.40
N LYS A 538 -63.44 23.39 -2.89
CA LYS A 538 -64.82 22.88 -2.90
C LYS A 538 -65.17 22.49 -4.34
N LYS A 539 -65.31 21.18 -4.60
CA LYS A 539 -65.77 20.66 -5.88
C LYS A 539 -67.23 21.05 -6.06
N ALA A 540 -67.60 21.55 -7.24
CA ALA A 540 -68.99 21.79 -7.56
C ALA A 540 -69.78 20.47 -7.53
N ALA A 541 -71.05 20.54 -7.14
CA ALA A 541 -71.95 19.39 -7.18
C ALA A 541 -72.91 19.54 -8.37
N VAL A 542 -73.18 18.45 -9.08
CA VAL A 542 -74.18 18.38 -10.15
C VAL A 542 -75.12 17.21 -9.94
N HIS A 543 -76.37 17.35 -10.33
CA HIS A 543 -77.38 16.29 -10.17
C HIS A 543 -78.48 16.38 -11.26
N PRO A 544 -79.22 15.28 -11.52
CA PRO A 544 -78.81 13.92 -11.20
C PRO A 544 -77.52 13.56 -11.93
N ASN A 545 -76.67 12.72 -11.36
CA ASN A 545 -75.51 12.17 -12.03
C ASN A 545 -75.41 10.67 -11.70
N PRO A 546 -75.76 9.76 -12.63
CA PRO A 546 -75.98 10.00 -14.06
C PRO A 546 -77.27 10.79 -14.42
N PHE A 547 -77.25 11.56 -15.52
CA PHE A 547 -78.37 12.35 -16.05
C PHE A 547 -78.91 11.78 -17.37
N LYS A 548 -80.10 12.23 -17.80
CA LYS A 548 -80.70 11.91 -19.10
C LYS A 548 -80.58 13.10 -20.06
N ASP A 549 -81.37 14.14 -19.82
CA ASP A 549 -81.43 15.31 -20.71
C ASP A 549 -80.86 16.57 -20.05
N ILE A 550 -81.20 16.82 -18.79
CA ILE A 550 -80.81 18.03 -18.06
C ILE A 550 -79.89 17.67 -16.89
N LEU A 551 -78.81 18.43 -16.75
CA LEU A 551 -77.89 18.36 -15.61
C LEU A 551 -77.96 19.67 -14.80
N TYR A 552 -78.39 19.60 -13.55
CA TYR A 552 -78.50 20.73 -12.64
C TYR A 552 -77.21 20.97 -11.86
N ILE A 553 -76.89 22.25 -11.61
CA ILE A 553 -75.73 22.68 -10.84
C ILE A 553 -76.18 23.01 -9.41
N SER A 554 -75.72 22.20 -8.44
CA SER A 554 -75.96 22.37 -6.99
C SER A 554 -74.80 23.07 -6.31
N ASP A 555 -74.33 24.18 -6.88
CA ASP A 555 -73.30 25.02 -6.27
C ASP A 555 -73.92 26.35 -5.82
N THR A 556 -73.54 26.81 -4.63
CA THR A 556 -74.00 28.11 -4.10
C THR A 556 -73.23 29.28 -4.69
N ARG A 557 -72.07 29.04 -5.34
CA ARG A 557 -71.27 30.06 -6.02
C ARG A 557 -71.92 30.48 -7.33
N LYS A 558 -71.78 31.76 -7.68
CA LYS A 558 -72.33 32.34 -8.91
C LYS A 558 -71.51 31.90 -10.13
N VAL A 559 -72.08 31.00 -10.94
CA VAL A 559 -71.50 30.55 -12.22
C VAL A 559 -71.51 31.72 -13.23
N LYS A 560 -70.39 31.93 -13.91
CA LYS A 560 -70.18 32.87 -15.02
C LYS A 560 -70.41 32.21 -16.37
N SER A 561 -69.94 30.97 -16.52
CA SER A 561 -70.14 30.13 -17.70
C SER A 561 -69.89 28.66 -17.37
N ALA A 562 -70.35 27.77 -18.23
CA ALA A 562 -70.11 26.34 -18.16
C ALA A 562 -69.67 25.81 -19.53
N SER A 563 -68.69 24.92 -19.54
CA SER A 563 -68.29 24.17 -20.74
C SER A 563 -68.40 22.67 -20.48
N VAL A 564 -68.79 21.92 -21.51
CA VAL A 564 -68.91 20.46 -21.47
C VAL A 564 -67.98 19.89 -22.51
N ALA A 565 -67.07 19.01 -22.08
CA ALA A 565 -66.14 18.29 -22.95
C ALA A 565 -66.45 16.80 -22.97
N ASP A 566 -66.22 16.15 -24.12
CA ASP A 566 -66.20 14.69 -24.21
C ASP A 566 -64.87 14.11 -23.65
N VAL A 567 -64.75 12.77 -23.63
CA VAL A 567 -63.55 12.08 -23.11
C VAL A 567 -62.26 12.36 -23.88
N SER A 568 -62.34 12.91 -25.09
CA SER A 568 -61.18 13.33 -25.88
C SER A 568 -60.74 14.77 -25.58
N GLY A 569 -61.45 15.47 -24.68
CA GLY A 569 -61.19 16.86 -24.34
C GLY A 569 -61.82 17.88 -25.29
N ARG A 570 -62.55 17.42 -26.32
CA ARG A 570 -63.25 18.30 -27.25
C ARG A 570 -64.49 18.91 -26.59
N ILE A 571 -64.60 20.24 -26.62
CA ILE A 571 -65.76 20.97 -26.10
C ILE A 571 -66.97 20.71 -27.01
N VAL A 572 -68.02 20.10 -26.44
CA VAL A 572 -69.26 19.74 -27.14
C VAL A 572 -70.41 20.71 -26.83
N LYS A 573 -70.30 21.50 -25.76
CA LYS A 573 -71.26 22.56 -25.42
C LYS A 573 -70.59 23.64 -24.58
N THR A 574 -70.94 24.90 -24.85
CA THR A 574 -70.62 26.04 -23.98
C THR A 574 -71.90 26.82 -23.71
N THR A 575 -72.06 27.26 -22.47
CA THR A 575 -73.17 28.10 -22.02
C THR A 575 -72.60 29.29 -21.25
N GLU A 576 -72.91 30.51 -21.68
CA GLU A 576 -72.49 31.74 -21.02
C GLU A 576 -73.60 32.29 -20.11
N GLY A 577 -73.22 33.00 -19.04
CA GLY A 577 -74.14 33.64 -18.11
C GLY A 577 -74.39 32.85 -16.82
N ALA A 578 -75.42 33.24 -16.06
CA ALA A 578 -75.78 32.58 -14.81
C ALA A 578 -76.46 31.23 -15.12
N VAL A 579 -75.67 30.15 -15.10
CA VAL A 579 -76.15 28.79 -15.40
C VAL A 579 -76.57 28.08 -14.11
N LYS A 580 -77.82 27.60 -14.04
CA LYS A 580 -78.31 26.70 -12.97
C LYS A 580 -78.60 25.28 -13.46
N GLU A 581 -78.81 25.14 -14.76
CA GLU A 581 -79.08 23.86 -15.43
C GLU A 581 -78.45 23.87 -16.81
N LEU A 582 -78.10 22.68 -17.29
CA LEU A 582 -77.53 22.44 -18.61
C LEU A 582 -78.41 21.45 -19.36
N ASP A 583 -79.06 21.90 -20.44
CA ASP A 583 -79.70 21.02 -21.40
C ASP A 583 -78.64 20.38 -22.30
N LEU A 584 -78.48 19.08 -22.11
CA LEU A 584 -77.54 18.20 -22.78
C LEU A 584 -78.28 17.06 -23.51
N SER A 585 -79.57 17.24 -23.81
CA SER A 585 -80.43 16.28 -24.52
C SER A 585 -79.85 15.82 -25.86
N ARG A 586 -79.10 16.69 -26.54
CA ARG A 586 -78.48 16.42 -27.86
C ARG A 586 -77.16 15.67 -27.83
N LEU A 587 -76.60 15.38 -26.65
CA LEU A 587 -75.38 14.58 -26.50
C LEU A 587 -75.68 13.07 -26.58
N ASN A 588 -74.73 12.24 -26.98
CA ASN A 588 -74.86 10.79 -26.92
C ASN A 588 -74.66 10.29 -25.47
N SER A 589 -75.10 9.06 -25.17
CA SER A 589 -74.78 8.40 -23.90
C SER A 589 -73.26 8.30 -23.72
N GLY A 590 -72.73 8.66 -22.57
CA GLY A 590 -71.28 8.66 -22.35
C GLY A 590 -70.81 9.50 -21.16
N LEU A 591 -69.50 9.49 -20.92
CA LEU A 591 -68.84 10.30 -19.91
C LEU A 591 -68.50 11.68 -20.48
N TYR A 592 -68.84 12.72 -19.72
CA TYR A 592 -68.54 14.10 -20.02
C TYR A 592 -67.85 14.79 -18.84
N PHE A 593 -67.03 15.78 -19.14
CA PHE A 593 -66.43 16.67 -18.14
C PHE A 593 -67.09 18.04 -18.23
N VAL A 594 -67.78 18.43 -17.17
CA VAL A 594 -68.43 19.74 -17.07
C VAL A 594 -67.55 20.66 -16.26
N THR A 595 -67.02 21.70 -16.88
CA THR A 595 -66.20 22.73 -16.22
C THR A 595 -67.03 23.98 -16.00
N LEU A 596 -67.19 24.37 -14.74
CA LEU A 596 -67.85 25.60 -14.31
C LEU A 596 -66.80 26.66 -14.05
N TYR A 597 -67.02 27.84 -14.62
CA TYR A 597 -66.23 29.04 -14.35
C TYR A 597 -67.08 29.96 -13.49
N PHE A 598 -66.58 30.36 -12.33
CA PHE A 598 -67.31 31.19 -11.38
C PHE A 598 -66.95 32.67 -11.54
N LYS A 599 -67.84 33.56 -11.09
CA LYS A 599 -67.61 35.01 -11.15
C LYS A 599 -66.43 35.49 -10.29
N ASP A 600 -66.05 34.72 -9.27
CA ASP A 600 -64.88 35.00 -8.41
C ASP A 600 -63.54 34.59 -9.07
N GLY A 601 -63.56 34.09 -10.31
CA GLY A 601 -62.38 33.64 -11.04
C GLY A 601 -62.01 32.19 -10.78
N SER A 602 -62.63 31.51 -9.81
CA SER A 602 -62.41 30.08 -9.57
C SER A 602 -63.04 29.22 -10.68
N LYS A 603 -62.51 28.00 -10.88
CA LYS A 603 -63.07 27.00 -11.78
C LYS A 603 -63.22 25.65 -11.08
N SER A 604 -64.22 24.87 -11.46
CA SER A 604 -64.41 23.51 -10.95
C SER A 604 -64.87 22.57 -12.06
N THR A 605 -64.26 21.39 -12.16
CA THR A 605 -64.62 20.39 -13.17
C THR A 605 -65.22 19.17 -12.50
N VAL A 606 -66.37 18.73 -12.99
CA VAL A 606 -67.10 17.54 -12.51
C VAL A 606 -67.26 16.52 -13.63
N LYS A 607 -67.17 15.24 -13.27
CA LYS A 607 -67.50 14.13 -14.17
C LYS A 607 -69.01 13.95 -14.19
N ALA A 608 -69.63 13.97 -15.36
CA ALA A 608 -71.07 13.76 -15.54
C ALA A 608 -71.31 12.61 -16.53
N ILE A 609 -72.18 11.67 -16.18
CA ILE A 609 -72.49 10.50 -17.00
C ILE A 609 -73.88 10.68 -17.61
N LYS A 610 -73.97 10.72 -18.95
CA LYS A 610 -75.23 10.70 -19.67
C LYS A 610 -75.67 9.25 -19.91
N LYS A 611 -76.89 8.90 -19.48
CA LYS A 611 -77.52 7.60 -19.75
C LYS A 611 -78.07 7.52 -21.17
#